data_AF-A0A849ZF78-F1
#
_entry.id   AF-A0A849ZF78-F1
#
_cell.length_a   1.000
_cell.length_b   1.000
_cell.length_c   1.000
_cell.angle_alpha   90.00
_cell.angle_beta   90.00
_cell.angle_gamma   90.00
#
_symmetry.space_group_name_H-M   'P 1'
#
loop_
_entity.id
_entity.type
_entity.pdbx_description
1 polymer ?
#
loop_
_entity_poly.entity_id
_entity_poly.type
_entity_poly.pdbx_seq_one_letter_code
_entity_poly.pdbx_strand_id
1 'polypeptide(L)'
;MMEDQPTMEAESAMVLDGLAVGVDHLEAIVVFFLSVSHAYASWVRTGVDLKPPRIATAMREAYVASEQALYAIDGEPQIRTETPSLTMETQGRVVFVHRVRTFGVAVCFERDAPLGFARMAARQLVRTLEHELPYPQDEANVVVVSAAKPTVPGTVPTAQAQLNFDADDAGPDTHPPRHIVGDRVRHVLRHLEENAPDPHLVRIRVALRTGLGIEAIQNPESLTADALHLVESAAEDILGIEHGKLVEAFA
;
A
#
# COMPACT_ATOMS: atom_id res chain seq x y z
N MET A 1 -26.10 -34.49 -20.87
CA MET A 1 -24.96 -33.78 -21.46
C MET A 1 -24.63 -32.68 -20.48
N MET A 2 -23.60 -32.88 -19.66
CA MET A 2 -23.13 -31.88 -18.70
C MET A 2 -22.34 -30.85 -19.48
N GLU A 3 -22.78 -29.59 -19.43
CA GLU A 3 -22.06 -28.46 -20.01
C GLU A 3 -20.78 -28.23 -19.20
N ASP A 4 -19.66 -28.46 -19.86
CA ASP A 4 -18.31 -28.16 -19.40
C ASP A 4 -18.19 -26.63 -19.34
N GLN A 5 -18.31 -26.06 -18.13
CA GLN A 5 -18.04 -24.64 -17.92
C GLN A 5 -16.54 -24.40 -18.14
N PRO A 6 -16.14 -23.36 -18.88
CA PRO A 6 -14.73 -23.02 -19.02
C PRO A 6 -14.23 -22.57 -17.65
N THR A 7 -13.52 -23.46 -16.96
CA THR A 7 -12.72 -23.09 -15.79
C THR A 7 -11.73 -22.06 -16.30
N MET A 8 -11.93 -20.78 -15.93
CA MET A 8 -10.89 -19.76 -16.07
C MET A 8 -9.71 -20.21 -15.20
N GLU A 9 -8.84 -21.05 -15.75
CA GLU A 9 -7.48 -21.16 -15.25
C GLU A 9 -6.89 -19.77 -15.38
N ALA A 10 -6.59 -19.16 -14.23
CA ALA A 10 -5.91 -17.87 -14.20
C ALA A 10 -4.61 -18.02 -14.98
N GLU A 11 -4.59 -17.45 -16.19
CA GLU A 11 -3.42 -17.41 -17.05
C GLU A 11 -2.30 -16.78 -16.22
N SER A 12 -1.31 -17.59 -15.84
CA SER A 12 -0.24 -17.13 -14.95
C SER A 12 0.54 -16.03 -15.65
N ALA A 13 0.61 -14.85 -15.04
CA ALA A 13 1.25 -13.68 -15.64
C ALA A 13 2.78 -13.79 -15.73
N MET A 14 3.35 -14.83 -15.12
CA MET A 14 4.79 -15.12 -15.08
C MET A 14 5.03 -16.63 -15.03
N VAL A 15 6.06 -17.10 -15.72
CA VAL A 15 6.49 -18.50 -15.72
C VAL A 15 7.41 -18.76 -14.53
N LEU A 16 7.02 -19.70 -13.67
CA LEU A 16 7.74 -20.02 -12.43
C LEU A 16 8.52 -21.34 -12.50
N ASP A 17 8.36 -22.12 -13.57
CA ASP A 17 8.97 -23.44 -13.75
C ASP A 17 10.49 -23.40 -13.59
N GLY A 18 11.16 -22.43 -14.22
CA GLY A 18 12.62 -22.27 -14.15
C GLY A 18 13.14 -22.04 -12.74
N LEU A 19 12.34 -21.44 -11.86
CA LEU A 19 12.70 -21.23 -10.45
C LEU A 19 12.52 -22.49 -9.61
N ALA A 20 11.56 -23.36 -9.99
CA ALA A 20 11.29 -24.60 -9.28
C ALA A 20 12.27 -25.73 -9.64
N VAL A 21 12.93 -25.65 -10.81
CA VAL A 21 13.89 -26.68 -11.25
C VAL A 21 15.01 -26.85 -10.23
N GLY A 22 15.21 -28.10 -9.78
CA GLY A 22 16.31 -28.47 -8.89
C GLY A 22 16.13 -28.08 -7.42
N VAL A 23 14.94 -27.61 -7.03
CA VAL A 23 14.61 -27.37 -5.62
C VAL A 23 13.95 -28.61 -5.03
N ASP A 24 14.71 -29.38 -4.26
CA ASP A 24 14.21 -30.59 -3.59
C ASP A 24 13.04 -30.27 -2.65
N HIS A 25 12.10 -31.22 -2.52
CA HIS A 25 10.93 -31.13 -1.64
C HIS A 25 9.97 -29.95 -1.87
N LEU A 26 10.21 -29.09 -2.86
CA LEU A 26 9.31 -27.99 -3.22
C LEU A 26 8.01 -28.49 -3.86
N GLU A 27 6.87 -28.19 -3.25
CA GLU A 27 5.54 -28.59 -3.75
C GLU A 27 4.83 -27.48 -4.53
N ALA A 28 5.03 -26.21 -4.15
CA ALA A 28 4.41 -25.09 -4.85
C ALA A 28 5.12 -23.75 -4.59
N ILE A 29 5.00 -22.84 -5.56
CA ILE A 29 5.28 -21.41 -5.45
C ILE A 29 4.00 -20.69 -5.85
N VAL A 30 3.47 -19.83 -5.00
CA VAL A 30 2.27 -19.03 -5.29
C VAL A 30 2.58 -17.57 -5.00
N VAL A 31 2.56 -16.76 -6.05
CA VAL A 31 2.65 -15.30 -5.96
C VAL A 31 1.24 -14.74 -6.02
N PHE A 32 0.88 -13.87 -5.08
CA PHE A 32 -0.46 -13.30 -4.98
C PHE A 32 -0.44 -11.84 -4.55
N PHE A 33 -1.49 -11.10 -4.87
CA PHE A 33 -1.64 -9.72 -4.41
C PHE A 33 -2.10 -9.67 -2.94
N LEU A 34 -1.40 -8.91 -2.10
CA LEU A 34 -1.77 -8.73 -0.70
C LEU A 34 -3.08 -7.93 -0.52
N SER A 35 -3.47 -7.11 -1.49
CA SER A 35 -4.71 -6.33 -1.43
C SER A 35 -5.95 -7.20 -1.62
N VAL A 36 -5.93 -8.08 -2.63
CA VAL A 36 -7.13 -8.81 -3.12
C VAL A 36 -7.04 -10.34 -2.99
N SER A 37 -5.92 -10.90 -2.58
CA SER A 37 -5.68 -12.37 -2.49
C SER A 37 -5.79 -13.11 -3.83
N HIS A 38 -5.65 -12.39 -4.94
CA HIS A 38 -5.65 -12.99 -6.27
C HIS A 38 -4.27 -13.57 -6.58
N ALA A 39 -4.23 -14.81 -7.07
CA ALA A 39 -3.00 -15.46 -7.52
C ALA A 39 -2.53 -14.82 -8.83
N TYR A 40 -1.35 -14.20 -8.81
CA TYR A 40 -0.73 -13.53 -9.95
C TYR A 40 0.05 -14.53 -10.82
N ALA A 41 0.82 -15.41 -10.18
CA ALA A 41 1.56 -16.48 -10.83
C ALA A 41 1.66 -17.67 -9.89
N SER A 42 1.64 -18.88 -10.43
CA SER A 42 1.79 -20.07 -9.60
C SER A 42 2.48 -21.21 -10.34
N TRP A 43 3.29 -21.95 -9.60
CA TRP A 43 3.79 -23.25 -9.99
C TRP A 43 3.40 -24.26 -8.93
N VAL A 44 2.90 -25.41 -9.34
CA VAL A 44 2.55 -26.52 -8.46
C VAL A 44 3.17 -27.77 -9.03
N ARG A 45 3.88 -28.53 -8.20
CA ARG A 45 4.47 -29.80 -8.59
C ARG A 45 3.40 -30.74 -9.10
N THR A 46 3.68 -31.43 -10.21
CA THR A 46 2.78 -32.43 -10.77
C THR A 46 2.44 -33.51 -9.75
N GLY A 47 1.14 -33.85 -9.64
CA GLY A 47 0.64 -34.85 -8.70
C GLY A 47 0.30 -34.32 -7.30
N VAL A 48 0.56 -33.05 -7.02
CA VAL A 48 0.19 -32.39 -5.75
C VAL A 48 -1.16 -31.69 -5.90
N ASP A 49 -2.13 -31.99 -5.03
CA ASP A 49 -3.44 -31.32 -5.00
C ASP A 49 -3.39 -30.02 -4.18
N LEU A 50 -2.64 -29.04 -4.69
CA LEU A 50 -2.60 -27.69 -4.16
C LEU A 50 -3.27 -26.73 -5.14
N LYS A 51 -4.26 -25.97 -4.64
CA LYS A 51 -5.01 -25.01 -5.45
C LYS A 51 -4.48 -23.60 -5.18
N PRO A 52 -3.79 -22.96 -6.14
CA PRO A 52 -3.20 -21.63 -5.95
C PRO A 52 -4.18 -20.57 -5.43
N PRO A 53 -5.45 -20.48 -5.89
CA PRO A 53 -6.40 -19.51 -5.36
C PRO A 53 -6.69 -19.70 -3.86
N ARG A 54 -6.79 -20.95 -3.40
CA ARG A 54 -7.03 -21.25 -1.98
C ARG A 54 -5.80 -20.90 -1.13
N ILE A 55 -4.60 -21.16 -1.64
CA ILE A 55 -3.35 -20.79 -0.97
C ILE A 55 -3.26 -19.27 -0.87
N ALA A 56 -3.51 -18.55 -1.96
CA ALA A 56 -3.45 -17.09 -2.00
C ALA A 56 -4.39 -16.44 -0.97
N THR A 57 -5.65 -16.89 -0.88
CA THR A 57 -6.61 -16.43 0.14
C THR A 57 -6.11 -16.71 1.56
N ALA A 58 -5.82 -17.97 1.87
CA ALA A 58 -5.45 -18.38 3.23
C ALA A 58 -4.13 -17.75 3.69
N MET A 59 -3.13 -17.69 2.81
CA MET A 59 -1.80 -17.17 3.16
C MET A 59 -1.79 -15.64 3.28
N ARG A 60 -2.61 -14.93 2.49
CA ARG A 60 -2.83 -13.50 2.70
C ARG A 60 -3.43 -13.23 4.07
N GLU A 61 -4.49 -13.94 4.43
CA GLU A 61 -5.16 -13.75 5.73
C GLU A 61 -4.20 -14.01 6.90
N ALA A 62 -3.44 -15.10 6.83
CA ALA A 62 -2.43 -15.42 7.83
C ALA A 62 -1.33 -14.35 7.89
N TYR A 63 -0.89 -13.83 6.74
CA TYR A 63 0.11 -12.77 6.67
C TYR A 63 -0.38 -11.46 7.29
N VAL A 64 -1.58 -10.99 6.92
CA VAL A 64 -2.17 -9.75 7.44
C VAL A 64 -2.42 -9.86 8.95
N ALA A 65 -2.92 -11.00 9.43
CA ALA A 65 -3.06 -11.25 10.85
C ALA A 65 -1.71 -11.21 11.60
N SER A 66 -0.65 -11.73 10.97
CA SER A 66 0.70 -11.68 11.54
C SER A 66 1.28 -10.27 11.54
N GLU A 67 1.00 -9.47 10.51
CA GLU A 67 1.39 -8.05 10.45
C GLU A 67 0.71 -7.24 11.56
N GLN A 68 -0.58 -7.47 11.78
CA GLN A 68 -1.35 -6.87 12.88
C GLN A 68 -0.86 -7.32 14.25
N ALA A 69 -0.58 -8.62 14.42
CA ALA A 69 -0.02 -9.14 15.66
C ALA A 69 1.36 -8.52 15.95
N LEU A 70 2.19 -8.39 14.92
CA LEU A 70 3.49 -7.75 15.06
C LEU A 70 3.35 -6.27 15.40
N TYR A 71 2.40 -5.55 14.80
CA TYR A 71 2.06 -4.16 15.19
C TYR A 71 1.74 -4.06 16.69
N ALA A 72 0.95 -5.00 17.23
CA ALA A 72 0.64 -5.03 18.64
C ALA A 72 1.87 -5.30 19.53
N ILE A 73 2.88 -5.99 19.02
CA ILE A 73 4.11 -6.33 19.77
C ILE A 73 5.12 -5.18 19.77
N ASP A 74 5.49 -4.64 18.60
CA ASP A 74 6.55 -3.60 18.54
C ASP A 74 6.03 -2.15 18.39
N GLY A 75 4.71 -1.93 18.35
CA GLY A 75 4.13 -0.60 18.16
C GLY A 75 4.06 -0.14 16.70
N GLU A 76 3.95 1.18 16.49
CA GLU A 76 3.69 1.75 15.16
C GLU A 76 4.77 1.42 14.11
N PRO A 77 4.39 1.14 12.84
CA PRO A 77 5.26 0.67 11.78
C PRO A 77 6.22 1.76 11.26
N GLN A 78 6.14 2.99 11.76
CA GLN A 78 6.93 4.14 11.30
C GLN A 78 8.45 3.98 11.51
N ILE A 79 8.89 2.98 12.28
CA ILE A 79 10.30 2.64 12.52
C ILE A 79 10.73 1.35 11.78
N ARG A 80 9.81 0.63 11.12
CA ARG A 80 10.13 -0.68 10.54
C ARG A 80 10.70 -0.58 9.14
N THR A 81 11.96 -0.94 9.01
CA THR A 81 12.60 -1.28 7.73
C THR A 81 12.30 -2.71 7.27
N GLU A 82 11.80 -3.57 8.15
CA GLU A 82 11.63 -5.01 7.90
C GLU A 82 10.17 -5.44 7.88
N THR A 83 9.77 -6.12 6.80
CA THR A 83 8.46 -6.77 6.69
C THR A 83 8.48 -8.13 7.37
N PRO A 84 7.40 -8.56 8.04
CA PRO A 84 7.37 -9.88 8.68
C PRO A 84 7.56 -10.99 7.65
N SER A 85 8.32 -12.03 8.02
CA SER A 85 8.35 -13.31 7.32
C SER A 85 7.60 -14.34 8.15
N LEU A 86 6.60 -14.98 7.56
CA LEU A 86 5.77 -15.98 8.23
C LEU A 86 6.25 -17.40 7.86
N THR A 87 6.31 -18.28 8.85
CA THR A 87 6.49 -19.72 8.65
C THR A 87 5.31 -20.45 9.28
N MET A 88 4.66 -21.33 8.52
CA MET A 88 3.55 -22.15 8.98
C MET A 88 3.90 -23.62 8.76
N GLU A 89 3.86 -24.39 9.83
CA GLU A 89 4.08 -25.84 9.80
C GLU A 89 2.75 -26.55 10.01
N THR A 90 2.48 -27.54 9.15
CA THR A 90 1.30 -28.39 9.23
C THR A 90 1.75 -29.85 9.26
N GLN A 91 0.81 -30.77 9.48
CA GLN A 91 1.13 -32.20 9.50
C GLN A 91 1.65 -32.75 8.16
N GLY A 92 1.46 -32.03 7.05
CA GLY A 92 1.90 -32.47 5.73
C GLY A 92 2.91 -31.55 5.05
N ARG A 93 3.06 -30.31 5.52
CA ARG A 93 3.77 -29.25 4.78
C ARG A 93 4.40 -28.20 5.67
N VAL A 94 5.44 -27.57 5.15
CA VAL A 94 6.00 -26.32 5.66
C VAL A 94 5.77 -25.24 4.62
N VAL A 95 5.18 -24.12 5.03
CA VAL A 95 4.88 -22.99 4.15
C VAL A 95 5.59 -21.75 4.66
N PHE A 96 6.33 -21.09 3.78
CA PHE A 96 6.95 -19.79 4.02
C PHE A 96 6.18 -18.72 3.27
N VAL A 97 5.85 -17.61 3.93
CA VAL A 97 5.23 -16.45 3.28
C VAL A 97 6.12 -15.24 3.48
N HIS A 98 6.52 -14.65 2.36
CA HIS A 98 7.32 -13.44 2.30
C HIS A 98 6.56 -12.34 1.57
N ARG A 99 6.72 -11.09 2.01
CA ARG A 99 6.23 -9.93 1.28
C ARG A 99 7.30 -9.43 0.34
N VAL A 100 6.91 -9.23 -0.91
CA VAL A 100 7.71 -8.56 -1.95
C VAL A 100 6.86 -7.42 -2.48
N ARG A 101 7.11 -6.21 -1.97
CA ARG A 101 6.34 -4.99 -2.30
C ARG A 101 4.84 -5.16 -2.00
N THR A 102 4.00 -5.22 -3.03
CA THR A 102 2.54 -5.43 -2.99
C THR A 102 2.14 -6.90 -3.08
N PHE A 103 3.10 -7.78 -3.33
CA PHE A 103 2.89 -9.21 -3.49
C PHE A 103 3.23 -9.97 -2.19
N GLY A 104 2.47 -11.03 -1.96
CA GLY A 104 2.85 -12.13 -1.07
C GLY A 104 3.38 -13.28 -1.91
N VAL A 105 4.45 -13.90 -1.46
CA VAL A 105 5.04 -15.10 -2.06
C VAL A 105 4.95 -16.22 -1.05
N ALA A 106 4.10 -17.21 -1.33
CA ALA A 106 4.01 -18.44 -0.57
C ALA A 106 4.87 -19.53 -1.24
N VAL A 107 5.79 -20.11 -0.47
CA VAL A 107 6.63 -21.23 -0.90
C VAL A 107 6.31 -22.44 -0.03
N CYS A 108 5.81 -23.50 -0.65
CA CYS A 108 5.35 -24.71 0.04
C CYS A 108 6.35 -25.85 -0.16
N PHE A 109 6.74 -26.49 0.92
CA PHE A 109 7.59 -27.68 0.93
C PHE A 109 6.86 -28.85 1.60
N GLU A 110 7.24 -30.07 1.20
CA GLU A 110 6.90 -31.28 1.93
C GLU A 110 7.36 -31.19 3.39
N ARG A 111 6.65 -31.89 4.28
CA ARG A 111 7.02 -31.97 5.70
C ARG A 111 8.41 -32.56 5.95
N ASP A 112 8.87 -33.45 5.09
CA ASP A 112 10.16 -34.14 5.26
C ASP A 112 11.35 -33.25 4.87
N ALA A 113 11.10 -32.07 4.29
CA ALA A 113 12.13 -31.11 3.98
C ALA A 113 12.83 -30.61 5.26
N PRO A 114 14.18 -30.67 5.35
CA PRO A 114 14.88 -30.08 6.48
C PRO A 114 14.59 -28.58 6.57
N LEU A 115 14.09 -28.10 7.71
CA LEU A 115 13.61 -26.73 7.87
C LEU A 115 14.64 -25.67 7.48
N GLY A 116 15.92 -25.90 7.79
CA GLY A 116 17.02 -25.01 7.41
C GLY A 116 17.20 -24.91 5.90
N PHE A 117 17.10 -26.03 5.19
CA PHE A 117 17.15 -26.08 3.73
C PHE A 117 15.93 -25.39 3.12
N ALA A 118 14.73 -25.75 3.57
CA ALA A 118 13.48 -25.19 3.05
C ALA A 118 13.43 -23.65 3.23
N ARG A 119 13.87 -23.15 4.39
CA ARG A 119 13.98 -21.71 4.66
C ARG A 119 15.02 -21.02 3.77
N MET A 120 16.18 -21.65 3.56
CA MET A 120 17.22 -21.11 2.68
C MET A 120 16.73 -21.04 1.23
N ALA A 121 16.13 -22.13 0.73
CA ALA A 121 15.57 -22.21 -0.62
C ALA A 121 14.44 -21.20 -0.82
N ALA A 122 13.51 -21.06 0.13
CA ALA A 122 12.46 -20.05 0.10
C ALA A 122 13.03 -18.63 -0.03
N ARG A 123 14.03 -18.28 0.78
CA ARG A 123 14.69 -16.96 0.71
C ARG A 123 15.38 -16.73 -0.63
N GLN A 124 16.04 -17.75 -1.17
CA GLN A 124 16.69 -17.63 -2.48
C GLN A 124 15.66 -17.41 -3.60
N LEU A 125 14.56 -18.16 -3.59
CA LEU A 125 13.46 -17.99 -4.55
C LEU A 125 12.86 -16.59 -4.47
N VAL A 126 12.59 -16.11 -3.26
CA VAL A 126 12.04 -14.77 -3.02
C VAL A 126 13.00 -13.68 -3.52
N ARG A 127 14.30 -13.80 -3.28
CA ARG A 127 15.29 -12.85 -3.80
C ARG A 127 15.32 -12.80 -5.32
N THR A 128 15.16 -13.94 -5.99
CA THR A 128 15.05 -13.95 -7.45
C THR A 128 13.77 -13.25 -7.89
N LEU A 129 12.64 -13.56 -7.25
CA LEU A 129 11.34 -12.95 -7.53
C LEU A 129 11.29 -11.44 -7.25
N GLU A 130 12.07 -10.92 -6.31
CA GLU A 130 12.19 -9.47 -6.07
C GLU A 130 12.63 -8.70 -7.32
N HIS A 131 13.42 -9.31 -8.19
CA HIS A 131 13.91 -8.69 -9.42
C HIS A 131 12.93 -8.86 -10.59
N GLU A 132 12.21 -9.98 -10.63
CA GLU A 132 11.28 -10.32 -11.72
C GLU A 132 9.89 -9.68 -11.54
N LEU A 133 9.45 -9.50 -10.29
CA LEU A 133 8.13 -8.95 -10.03
C LEU A 133 8.07 -7.47 -10.43
N PRO A 134 6.95 -7.04 -11.04
CA PRO A 134 6.82 -5.67 -11.50
C PRO A 134 6.99 -4.71 -10.32
N TYR A 135 7.73 -3.63 -10.55
CA TYR A 135 7.63 -2.46 -9.70
C TYR A 135 6.22 -1.90 -9.93
N PRO A 136 5.50 -1.48 -8.89
CA PRO A 136 4.41 -0.55 -9.11
C PRO A 136 5.04 0.69 -9.76
N GLN A 137 4.97 0.79 -11.08
CA GLN A 137 5.26 2.04 -11.76
C GLN A 137 4.20 3.03 -11.28
N ASP A 138 4.64 4.20 -10.87
CA ASP A 138 3.81 5.41 -10.86
C ASP A 138 3.23 5.60 -12.27
N GLU A 139 2.03 5.07 -12.52
CA GLU A 139 1.13 5.46 -13.61
C GLU A 139 -0.28 5.47 -13.00
N ALA A 140 -1.01 6.58 -12.86
CA ALA A 140 -1.23 7.68 -13.80
C ALA A 140 -1.54 7.18 -15.22
N ASN A 141 -2.66 6.48 -15.40
CA ASN A 141 -3.67 6.75 -16.44
C ASN A 141 -4.75 5.66 -16.41
N VAL A 142 -5.78 5.87 -15.60
CA VAL A 142 -7.08 5.24 -15.88
C VAL A 142 -7.62 5.91 -17.15
N VAL A 143 -7.40 5.26 -18.29
CA VAL A 143 -8.16 5.55 -19.51
C VAL A 143 -9.62 5.27 -19.18
N VAL A 144 -10.37 6.33 -18.88
CA VAL A 144 -11.83 6.29 -18.84
C VAL A 144 -12.29 6.01 -20.27
N VAL A 145 -12.61 4.75 -20.54
CA VAL A 145 -13.34 4.38 -21.76
C VAL A 145 -14.68 5.10 -21.70
N SER A 146 -14.81 6.15 -22.52
CA SER A 146 -16.08 6.85 -22.75
C SER A 146 -17.09 5.85 -23.31
N ALA A 147 -17.98 5.38 -22.45
CA ALA A 147 -19.18 4.67 -22.89
C ALA A 147 -20.13 5.68 -23.53
N ALA A 148 -20.49 5.38 -24.78
CA ALA A 148 -21.35 6.17 -25.63
C ALA A 148 -22.71 6.49 -25.00
N LYS A 149 -23.21 7.67 -25.34
CA LYS A 149 -24.56 8.19 -25.05
C LYS A 149 -25.60 7.45 -25.90
N PRO A 150 -26.73 7.00 -25.31
CA PRO A 150 -28.00 7.05 -26.02
C PRO A 150 -29.07 7.81 -25.23
N THR A 151 -29.90 8.50 -26.00
CA THR A 151 -30.99 9.41 -25.67
C THR A 151 -32.14 8.81 -24.83
N VAL A 152 -32.68 9.65 -23.94
CA VAL A 152 -33.92 9.52 -23.13
C VAL A 152 -35.18 9.38 -24.01
N PRO A 153 -36.36 8.89 -23.54
CA PRO A 153 -37.24 9.65 -22.60
C PRO A 153 -38.12 8.82 -21.63
N GLY A 154 -38.39 9.34 -20.41
CA GLY A 154 -39.63 9.01 -19.69
C GLY A 154 -39.62 8.89 -18.16
N THR A 155 -39.79 10.02 -17.46
CA THR A 155 -40.66 10.26 -16.27
C THR A 155 -40.44 9.59 -14.88
N VAL A 156 -39.79 10.36 -13.97
CA VAL A 156 -40.14 10.81 -12.56
C VAL A 156 -40.52 9.85 -11.39
N PRO A 157 -40.38 10.26 -10.10
CA PRO A 157 -39.36 9.67 -9.20
C PRO A 157 -39.92 9.13 -7.86
N THR A 158 -39.17 8.27 -7.17
CA THR A 158 -39.37 8.03 -5.74
C THR A 158 -38.04 8.04 -4.99
N ALA A 159 -37.98 8.93 -4.01
CA ALA A 159 -36.83 9.30 -3.21
C ALA A 159 -36.30 8.17 -2.31
N GLN A 160 -34.97 8.06 -2.21
CA GLN A 160 -34.26 7.77 -0.97
C GLN A 160 -32.97 8.57 -0.89
N ALA A 161 -32.71 9.07 0.31
CA ALA A 161 -31.87 10.21 0.65
C ALA A 161 -30.37 9.99 0.40
N GLN A 162 -29.77 10.89 -0.37
CA GLN A 162 -28.36 11.24 -0.28
C GLN A 162 -28.25 12.49 0.59
N LEU A 163 -27.42 12.43 1.64
CA LEU A 163 -27.00 13.61 2.38
C LEU A 163 -26.05 14.43 1.49
N ASN A 164 -26.64 15.30 0.68
CA ASN A 164 -25.94 16.45 0.11
C ASN A 164 -25.67 17.43 1.26
N PHE A 165 -24.40 17.75 1.48
CA PHE A 165 -24.05 19.00 2.15
C PHE A 165 -24.02 20.06 1.06
N ASP A 166 -25.17 20.73 0.89
CA ASP A 166 -25.31 21.88 0.02
C ASP A 166 -24.36 22.99 0.46
N ALA A 167 -23.64 23.50 -0.53
CA ALA A 167 -23.00 24.80 -0.51
C ALA A 167 -24.09 25.86 -0.64
N ASP A 168 -24.47 26.48 0.48
CA ASP A 168 -24.85 27.90 0.55
C ASP A 168 -25.22 28.22 2.00
N ASP A 169 -24.23 28.71 2.76
CA ASP A 169 -24.52 29.63 3.85
C ASP A 169 -23.53 30.79 3.74
N ALA A 170 -24.04 31.89 3.19
CA ALA A 170 -23.33 33.15 3.02
C ALA A 170 -23.15 33.83 4.39
N GLY A 171 -22.18 33.32 5.16
CA GLY A 171 -21.55 34.08 6.24
C GLY A 171 -20.56 35.10 5.68
N PRO A 172 -20.23 36.19 6.40
CA PRO A 172 -19.25 37.15 5.93
C PRO A 172 -17.88 36.46 5.76
N ASP A 173 -17.45 36.35 4.51
CA ASP A 173 -16.15 35.86 4.07
C ASP A 173 -15.02 36.49 4.90
N THR A 174 -14.51 35.69 5.84
CA THR A 174 -13.28 35.98 6.59
C THR A 174 -12.18 34.97 6.29
N HIS A 175 -12.41 34.06 5.35
CA HIS A 175 -11.37 33.12 4.92
C HIS A 175 -10.42 33.80 3.93
N PRO A 176 -9.11 33.90 4.25
CA PRO A 176 -8.14 34.46 3.32
C PRO A 176 -8.11 33.61 2.04
N PRO A 177 -7.96 34.25 0.87
CA PRO A 177 -7.99 33.54 -0.40
C PRO A 177 -6.86 32.49 -0.47
N ARG A 178 -7.20 31.30 -0.99
CA ARG A 178 -6.37 30.07 -0.93
C ARG A 178 -4.93 30.21 -1.44
N HIS A 179 -4.67 31.18 -2.32
CA HIS A 179 -3.31 31.48 -2.81
C HIS A 179 -2.39 32.00 -1.70
N ILE A 180 -2.91 32.78 -0.74
CA ILE A 180 -2.15 33.32 0.39
C ILE A 180 -1.69 32.20 1.33
N VAL A 181 -2.54 31.17 1.51
CA VAL A 181 -2.24 29.99 2.33
C VAL A 181 -1.08 29.21 1.71
N GLY A 182 -1.14 28.94 0.40
CA GLY A 182 -0.07 28.24 -0.31
C GLY A 182 1.26 28.97 -0.28
N ASP A 183 1.25 30.30 -0.47
CA ASP A 183 2.46 31.13 -0.40
C ASP A 183 3.11 31.10 0.99
N ARG A 184 2.29 31.13 2.04
CA ARG A 184 2.74 31.08 3.44
C ARG A 184 3.33 29.72 3.80
N VAL A 185 2.69 28.62 3.39
CA VAL A 185 3.26 27.27 3.57
C VAL A 185 4.61 27.14 2.85
N ARG A 186 4.76 27.65 1.63
CA ARG A 186 6.06 27.64 0.92
C ARG A 186 7.13 28.42 1.68
N HIS A 187 6.75 29.54 2.30
CA HIS A 187 7.68 30.35 3.07
C HIS A 187 8.16 29.64 4.34
N VAL A 188 7.23 29.00 5.07
CA VAL A 188 7.55 28.21 6.27
C VAL A 188 8.45 27.01 5.92
N LEU A 189 8.14 26.28 4.84
CA LEU A 189 8.96 25.15 4.40
C LEU A 189 10.36 25.57 3.98
N ARG A 190 10.49 26.70 3.27
CA ARG A 190 11.80 27.27 2.92
C ARG A 190 12.59 27.67 4.17
N HIS A 191 11.94 28.31 5.14
CA HIS A 191 12.57 28.69 6.39
C HIS A 191 13.08 27.46 7.17
N LEU A 192 12.32 26.37 7.19
CA LEU A 192 12.76 25.10 7.76
C LEU A 192 13.93 24.48 7.00
N GLU A 193 13.92 24.50 5.67
CA GLU A 193 15.03 23.99 4.86
C GLU A 193 16.35 24.74 5.13
N GLU A 194 16.28 26.01 5.49
CA GLU A 194 17.45 26.85 5.81
C GLU A 194 17.93 26.69 7.26
N ASN A 195 17.04 26.42 8.21
CA ASN A 195 17.33 26.52 9.64
C ASN A 195 17.20 25.18 10.42
N ALA A 196 16.63 24.14 9.82
CA ALA A 196 16.50 22.84 10.48
C ALA A 196 17.85 22.09 10.49
N PRO A 197 18.08 21.24 11.51
CA PRO A 197 19.29 20.42 11.61
C PRO A 197 19.45 19.43 10.45
N ASP A 198 18.36 19.02 9.80
CA ASP A 198 18.35 18.08 8.67
C ASP A 198 17.53 18.62 7.48
N PRO A 199 18.10 19.50 6.63
CA PRO A 199 17.39 20.20 5.55
C PRO A 199 16.66 19.27 4.57
N HIS A 200 17.31 18.15 4.21
CA HIS A 200 16.77 17.20 3.23
C HIS A 200 15.56 16.40 3.73
N LEU A 201 15.32 16.37 5.05
CA LEU A 201 14.24 15.61 5.66
C LEU A 201 13.09 16.50 6.15
N VAL A 202 13.19 17.83 5.97
CA VAL A 202 12.21 18.80 6.46
C VAL A 202 10.79 18.45 6.02
N ARG A 203 10.57 18.26 4.71
CA ARG A 203 9.24 17.98 4.17
C ARG A 203 8.65 16.66 4.68
N ILE A 204 9.50 15.66 4.89
CA ILE A 204 9.11 14.37 5.45
C ILE A 204 8.74 14.53 6.93
N ARG A 205 9.53 15.28 7.70
CA ARG A 205 9.24 15.54 9.12
C ARG A 205 7.94 16.33 9.30
N VAL A 206 7.70 17.32 8.44
CA VAL A 206 6.43 18.07 8.45
C VAL A 206 5.26 17.16 8.08
N ALA A 207 5.39 16.30 7.05
CA ALA A 207 4.35 15.34 6.69
C ALA A 207 3.98 14.42 7.86
N LEU A 208 4.99 13.87 8.51
CA LEU A 208 4.82 12.94 9.63
C LEU A 208 4.17 13.61 10.85
N ARG A 209 4.55 14.85 11.18
CA ARG A 209 3.97 15.57 12.34
C ARG A 209 2.56 16.10 12.10
N THR A 210 2.26 16.49 10.86
CA THR A 210 0.94 17.07 10.51
C THR A 210 -0.09 16.02 10.10
N GLY A 211 0.34 14.81 9.74
CA GLY A 211 -0.52 13.80 9.12
C GLY A 211 -0.92 14.17 7.68
N LEU A 212 -0.37 15.25 7.11
CA LEU A 212 -0.62 15.63 5.72
C LEU A 212 0.21 14.73 4.80
N GLY A 213 -0.42 14.24 3.72
CA GLY A 213 0.28 13.48 2.69
C GLY A 213 1.44 14.28 2.08
N ILE A 214 2.53 13.60 1.72
CA ILE A 214 3.72 14.28 1.17
C ILE A 214 3.40 15.04 -0.13
N GLU A 215 2.45 14.54 -0.92
CA GLU A 215 1.94 15.20 -2.13
C GLU A 215 1.24 16.53 -1.81
N ALA A 216 0.55 16.63 -0.67
CA ALA A 216 -0.11 17.85 -0.23
C ALA A 216 0.92 18.91 0.25
N ILE A 217 2.03 18.47 0.82
CA ILE A 217 3.16 19.34 1.19
C ILE A 217 3.94 19.80 -0.05
N GLN A 218 4.07 18.94 -1.07
CA GLN A 218 4.67 19.30 -2.36
C GLN A 218 3.79 20.28 -3.16
N ASN A 219 2.47 20.22 -2.98
CA ASN A 219 1.49 21.07 -3.66
C ASN A 219 0.69 21.94 -2.66
N PRO A 220 1.33 22.96 -2.05
CA PRO A 220 0.74 23.73 -0.95
C PRO A 220 -0.49 24.56 -1.34
N GLU A 221 -0.75 24.73 -2.64
CA GLU A 221 -1.92 25.45 -3.16
C GLU A 221 -3.25 24.71 -2.93
N SER A 222 -3.15 23.41 -2.66
CA SER A 222 -4.29 22.55 -2.32
C SER A 222 -4.66 22.58 -0.84
N LEU A 223 -3.85 23.23 0.01
CA LEU A 223 -4.01 23.19 1.47
C LEU A 223 -5.05 24.19 1.96
N THR A 224 -5.81 23.77 2.97
CA THR A 224 -6.78 24.62 3.68
C THR A 224 -6.10 25.44 4.79
N ALA A 225 -6.80 26.43 5.34
CA ALA A 225 -6.27 27.25 6.44
C ALA A 225 -5.94 26.42 7.69
N ASP A 226 -6.73 25.38 7.98
CA ASP A 226 -6.46 24.46 9.10
C ASP A 226 -5.14 23.69 8.89
N ALA A 227 -4.86 23.29 7.64
CA ALA A 227 -3.62 22.60 7.30
C ALA A 227 -2.40 23.52 7.43
N LEU A 228 -2.54 24.83 7.18
CA LEU A 228 -1.47 25.80 7.43
C LEU A 228 -1.10 25.86 8.92
N HIS A 229 -2.08 25.92 9.82
CA HIS A 229 -1.80 25.92 11.26
C HIS A 229 -1.10 24.65 11.74
N LEU A 230 -1.46 23.49 11.17
CA LEU A 230 -0.75 22.24 11.44
C LEU A 230 0.72 22.33 10.97
N VAL A 231 0.96 22.86 9.78
CA VAL A 231 2.32 23.04 9.25
C VAL A 231 3.14 24.02 10.08
N GLU A 232 2.57 25.15 10.50
CA GLU A 232 3.23 26.13 11.37
C GLU A 232 3.59 25.53 12.73
N SER A 233 2.63 24.83 13.37
CA SER A 233 2.87 24.16 14.65
C SER A 233 3.96 23.09 14.52
N ALA A 234 3.93 22.27 13.45
CA ALA A 234 4.97 21.28 13.19
C ALA A 234 6.35 21.92 12.91
N ALA A 235 6.38 23.10 12.29
CA ALA A 235 7.62 23.84 12.03
C ALA A 235 8.27 24.33 13.33
N GLU A 236 7.48 24.88 14.24
CA GLU A 236 7.93 25.33 15.57
C GLU A 236 8.54 24.19 16.37
N ASP A 237 7.84 23.06 16.32
CA ASP A 237 8.20 21.79 16.91
C ASP A 237 9.52 21.18 16.37
N ILE A 238 9.80 21.36 15.08
CA ILE A 238 11.04 20.89 14.43
C ILE A 238 12.22 21.82 14.79
N LEU A 239 11.97 23.13 14.88
CA LEU A 239 12.98 24.12 15.25
C LEU A 239 13.21 24.20 16.76
N GLY A 240 12.34 23.57 17.58
CA GLY A 240 12.42 23.61 19.03
C GLY A 240 12.13 25.01 19.60
N ILE A 241 11.31 25.81 18.90
CA ILE A 241 10.93 27.15 19.34
C ILE A 241 9.53 27.14 19.98
N GLU A 242 9.25 28.12 20.84
CA GLU A 242 7.94 28.22 21.51
C GLU A 242 6.81 28.43 20.51
N HIS A 243 5.65 27.82 20.79
CA HIS A 243 4.50 27.87 19.92
C HIS A 243 4.00 29.31 19.72
N GLY A 244 3.70 29.69 18.48
CA GLY A 244 3.25 31.04 18.08
C GLY A 244 4.36 32.01 17.67
N LYS A 245 5.65 31.68 17.89
CA LYS A 245 6.77 32.56 17.48
C LYS A 245 6.99 32.61 15.98
N LEU A 246 6.63 31.55 15.27
CA LEU A 246 6.75 31.48 13.81
C LEU A 246 5.64 32.33 13.17
N VAL A 247 4.46 32.34 13.79
CA VAL A 247 3.33 33.21 13.38
C VAL A 247 3.67 34.68 13.51
N GLU A 248 4.37 35.10 14.57
CA GLU A 248 4.83 36.49 14.76
C GLU A 248 5.96 36.89 13.79
N ALA A 249 6.79 35.95 13.34
CA ALA A 249 7.86 36.21 12.38
C ALA A 249 7.35 36.37 10.92
N PHE A 250 6.15 35.85 10.63
CA PHE A 250 5.55 35.84 9.29
C PHE A 250 4.17 36.53 9.21
N ALA A 251 3.77 37.26 10.26
CA ALA A 251 2.60 38.16 10.26
C ALA A 251 2.93 39.53 9.65
#